data_AF-A0A7S2AGP9-F1
#
_entry.id   AF-A0A7S2AGP9-F1
#
_cell.length_a   1.000
_cell.length_b   1.000
_cell.length_c   1.000
_cell.angle_alpha   90.00
_cell.angle_beta   90.00
_cell.angle_gamma   90.00
#
_symmetry.space_group_name_H-M   'P 1'
#
loop_
_entity.id
_entity.type
_entity.pdbx_description
1 polymer ?
#
loop_
_entity_poly.entity_id
_entity_poly.type
_entity_poly.pdbx_seq_one_letter_code
_entity_poly.pdbx_strand_id
1 'polypeptide(L)'
;MLAARLIEGGSSEEALEVLKVAQELDPTNLLLRDQTALASQKDSDRRTVDMKERLRHMKEDIGLALEKDDQAHVLEQLQTIDRMPLTWDAVHETAIGKEVGKCAKHDNPDIADCAKAIIATLHKLAKQQRPMWVR
;
A
#
# COMPACT_ATOMS: atom_id res chain seq x y z
N MET A 1 21.57 -9.63 -19.95
CA MET A 1 21.37 -10.29 -18.64
C MET A 1 19.89 -10.60 -18.46
N LEU A 2 19.55 -11.79 -17.98
CA LEU A 2 18.17 -12.25 -17.79
C LEU A 2 17.35 -11.29 -16.91
N ALA A 3 17.93 -10.80 -15.81
CA ALA A 3 17.28 -9.85 -14.90
C ALA A 3 16.88 -8.53 -15.58
N ALA A 4 17.70 -7.99 -16.48
CA ALA A 4 17.37 -6.77 -17.22
C ALA A 4 16.13 -6.96 -18.12
N ARG A 5 16.04 -8.12 -18.79
CA ARG A 5 14.86 -8.47 -19.62
C ARG A 5 13.61 -8.69 -18.78
N LEU A 6 13.74 -9.27 -17.59
CA LEU A 6 12.62 -9.46 -16.66
C LEU A 6 12.10 -8.11 -16.14
N ILE A 7 12.98 -7.15 -15.85
CA ILE A 7 12.58 -5.79 -15.47
C ILE A 7 11.85 -5.09 -16.63
N GLU A 8 12.37 -5.20 -17.86
CA GLU A 8 11.72 -4.62 -19.07
C GLU A 8 10.38 -5.29 -19.37
N GLY A 9 10.24 -6.58 -19.09
CA GLY A 9 9.00 -7.35 -19.26
C GLY A 9 7.98 -7.18 -18.15
N GLY A 10 8.26 -6.36 -17.12
CA GLY A 10 7.34 -6.17 -15.99
C GLY A 10 7.31 -7.35 -15.01
N SER A 11 8.35 -8.18 -14.94
CA SER A 11 8.54 -9.21 -13.92
C SER A 11 9.59 -8.77 -12.89
N SER A 12 9.31 -7.66 -12.18
CA SER A 12 10.24 -7.06 -11.21
C SER A 12 10.57 -7.99 -10.03
N GLU A 13 9.61 -8.79 -9.58
CA GLU A 13 9.78 -9.75 -8.48
C GLU A 13 10.71 -10.90 -8.87
N GLU A 14 10.48 -11.53 -10.03
CA GLU A 14 11.35 -12.59 -10.56
C GLU A 14 12.77 -12.05 -10.84
N ALA A 15 12.88 -10.83 -11.37
CA ALA A 15 14.18 -10.19 -11.58
C ALA A 15 14.96 -10.01 -10.27
N LEU A 16 14.26 -9.62 -9.19
CA LEU A 16 14.84 -9.44 -7.86
C LEU A 16 15.29 -10.77 -7.25
N GLU A 17 14.50 -11.83 -7.41
CA GLU A 17 14.87 -13.18 -6.94
C GLU A 17 16.14 -13.68 -7.62
N VAL A 18 16.21 -13.57 -8.96
CA VAL A 18 17.41 -13.95 -9.73
C VAL A 18 18.64 -13.16 -9.30
N LEU A 19 18.50 -11.85 -9.06
CA LEU A 19 19.59 -10.98 -8.63
C LEU A 19 20.07 -11.28 -7.21
N LYS A 20 19.16 -11.62 -6.28
CA LYS A 20 19.52 -12.04 -4.91
C LYS A 20 20.33 -13.34 -4.92
N VAL A 21 19.88 -14.34 -5.68
CA VAL A 21 20.62 -15.60 -5.83
C VAL A 21 22.01 -15.34 -6.44
N ALA A 22 22.11 -14.47 -7.44
CA ALA A 22 23.40 -14.09 -8.02
C ALA A 22 24.31 -13.36 -7.02
N GLN A 23 23.76 -12.51 -6.17
CA GLN A 23 24.51 -11.81 -5.11
C GLN A 23 24.98 -12.75 -4.00
N GLU A 24 24.21 -13.78 -3.65
CA GLU A 24 24.63 -14.81 -2.69
C GLU A 24 25.82 -15.63 -3.21
N LEU A 25 25.87 -15.87 -4.53
CA LEU A 25 26.96 -16.59 -5.18
C LEU A 25 28.24 -15.75 -5.34
N ASP A 26 28.10 -14.43 -5.51
CA ASP A 26 29.23 -13.49 -5.55
C ASP A 26 28.91 -12.18 -4.80
N PRO A 27 29.10 -12.16 -3.47
CA PRO A 27 28.76 -11.01 -2.63
C PRO A 27 29.73 -9.83 -2.82
N THR A 28 30.88 -10.03 -3.47
CA THR A 28 31.87 -8.98 -3.73
C THR A 28 31.59 -8.17 -4.99
N ASN A 29 30.66 -8.64 -5.82
CA ASN A 29 30.31 -8.01 -7.07
C ASN A 29 29.42 -6.77 -6.86
N LEU A 30 30.05 -5.60 -6.93
CA LEU A 30 29.38 -4.31 -6.76
C LEU A 30 28.28 -4.08 -7.80
N LEU A 31 28.45 -4.57 -9.04
CA LEU A 31 27.45 -4.42 -10.09
C LEU A 31 26.17 -5.21 -9.78
N LEU A 32 26.28 -6.42 -9.22
CA LEU A 32 25.13 -7.22 -8.80
C LEU A 32 24.40 -6.57 -7.63
N ARG A 33 25.14 -5.99 -6.68
CA ARG A 33 24.57 -5.24 -5.56
C ARG A 33 23.79 -4.01 -6.04
N ASP A 34 24.35 -3.23 -6.96
CA ASP A 34 23.68 -2.05 -7.53
C ASP A 34 22.43 -2.44 -8.32
N GLN A 35 22.49 -3.52 -9.11
CA GLN A 35 21.32 -4.05 -9.83
C GLN A 35 20.22 -4.54 -8.90
N THR A 36 20.58 -5.22 -7.81
CA THR A 36 19.64 -5.68 -6.79
C THR A 36 18.95 -4.50 -6.11
N ALA A 37 19.69 -3.44 -5.78
CA ALA A 37 19.13 -2.22 -5.21
C ALA A 37 18.15 -1.54 -6.19
N LEU A 38 18.52 -1.41 -7.47
CA LEU A 38 17.65 -0.84 -8.50
C LEU A 38 16.38 -1.66 -8.72
N ALA A 39 16.50 -2.99 -8.78
CA ALA A 39 15.35 -3.89 -8.91
C ALA A 39 14.42 -3.79 -7.70
N SER A 40 14.99 -3.72 -6.49
CA SER A 40 14.23 -3.56 -5.25
C SER A 40 13.48 -2.24 -5.19
N GLN A 41 14.09 -1.15 -5.66
CA GLN A 41 13.45 0.15 -5.75
C GLN A 41 12.29 0.10 -6.74
N LYS A 42 12.51 -0.40 -7.96
CA LYS A 42 11.47 -0.52 -8.98
C LYS A 42 10.28 -1.39 -8.53
N ASP A 43 10.55 -2.49 -7.83
CA ASP A 43 9.50 -3.35 -7.30
C ASP A 43 8.67 -2.64 -6.21
N SER A 44 9.35 -1.91 -5.32
CA SER A 44 8.69 -1.10 -4.29
C SER A 44 7.84 0.02 -4.87
N ASP A 45 8.34 0.71 -5.90
CA ASP A 45 7.62 1.77 -6.61
C ASP A 45 6.37 1.20 -7.29
N ARG A 46 6.48 0.06 -7.97
CA ARG A 46 5.34 -0.60 -8.61
C ARG A 46 4.29 -1.02 -7.60
N ARG A 47 4.67 -1.70 -6.52
CA ARG A 47 3.74 -2.07 -5.44
C ARG A 47 3.01 -0.86 -4.86
N THR A 48 3.70 0.28 -4.78
CA THR A 48 3.12 1.53 -4.31
C THR A 48 2.11 2.10 -5.30
N VAL A 49 2.37 2.03 -6.61
CA VAL A 49 1.41 2.42 -7.66
C VAL A 49 0.18 1.51 -7.63
N ASP A 50 0.37 0.19 -7.62
CA ASP A 50 -0.71 -0.79 -7.58
C ASP A 50 -1.58 -0.62 -6.31
N MET A 51 -0.94 -0.30 -5.17
CA MET A 51 -1.63 0.03 -3.92
C MET A 51 -2.49 1.29 -4.05
N LYS A 52 -1.96 2.35 -4.68
CA LYS A 52 -2.70 3.60 -4.90
C LYS A 52 -3.93 3.37 -5.76
N GLU A 53 -3.80 2.63 -6.85
CA GLU A 53 -4.93 2.31 -7.72
C GLU A 53 -6.00 1.50 -6.98
N ARG A 54 -5.58 0.47 -6.23
CA ARG A 54 -6.50 -0.33 -5.42
C ARG A 54 -7.24 0.51 -4.37
N LEU A 55 -6.55 1.41 -3.69
CA LEU A 55 -7.17 2.31 -2.71
C LEU A 55 -8.11 3.34 -3.36
N ARG A 56 -7.84 3.80 -4.60
CA ARG A 56 -8.76 4.66 -5.34
C ARG A 56 -10.06 3.92 -5.68
N HIS A 57 -9.97 2.68 -6.16
CA HIS A 57 -11.15 1.86 -6.43
C HIS A 57 -11.96 1.59 -5.16
N MET A 58 -11.31 1.19 -4.06
CA MET A 58 -12.00 0.97 -2.78
C MET A 58 -12.67 2.24 -2.25
N LYS A 59 -12.06 3.41 -2.45
CA LYS A 59 -12.66 4.69 -2.08
C LYS A 59 -13.96 4.93 -2.84
N GLU A 60 -13.97 4.68 -4.14
CA GLU A 60 -15.15 4.82 -5.00
C GLU A 60 -16.23 3.82 -4.60
N ASP A 61 -15.86 2.55 -4.38
CA ASP A 61 -16.76 1.48 -3.96
C ASP A 61 -17.42 1.78 -2.61
N ILE A 62 -16.64 2.24 -1.63
CA ILE A 62 -17.18 2.68 -0.32
C ILE A 62 -18.16 3.83 -0.50
N GLY A 63 -17.82 4.82 -1.33
CA GLY A 63 -18.70 5.96 -1.60
C GLY A 63 -20.04 5.52 -2.19
N LEU A 64 -20.00 4.68 -3.22
CA LEU A 64 -21.19 4.14 -3.88
C LEU A 64 -22.02 3.24 -2.97
N ALA A 65 -21.37 2.43 -2.13
CA ALA A 65 -22.06 1.55 -1.19
C ALA A 65 -22.76 2.35 -0.07
N LEU A 66 -22.14 3.42 0.43
CA LEU A 66 -22.78 4.33 1.37
C LEU A 66 -24.01 5.02 0.75
N GLU A 67 -23.94 5.44 -0.51
CA GLU A 67 -25.09 6.04 -1.21
C GLU A 67 -26.25 5.06 -1.42
N LYS A 68 -25.95 3.77 -1.54
CA LYS A 68 -26.93 2.69 -1.72
C LYS A 68 -27.40 2.06 -0.41
N ASP A 69 -26.91 2.52 0.74
CA ASP A 69 -27.11 1.89 2.06
C ASP A 69 -26.70 0.39 2.07
N ASP A 70 -25.68 0.03 1.29
CA ASP A 70 -25.11 -1.32 1.24
C ASP A 70 -24.05 -1.50 2.34
N GLN A 71 -24.54 -1.68 3.56
CA GLN A 71 -23.70 -1.79 4.76
C GLN A 71 -22.77 -3.00 4.72
N ALA A 72 -23.20 -4.10 4.10
CA ALA A 72 -22.38 -5.31 3.99
C ALA A 72 -21.15 -5.05 3.11
N HIS A 73 -21.34 -4.39 1.97
CA HIS A 73 -20.22 -4.05 1.09
C HIS A 73 -19.27 -3.03 1.72
N VAL A 74 -19.81 -2.00 2.41
CA VAL A 74 -18.95 -1.04 3.15
C VAL A 74 -18.07 -1.77 4.16
N LEU A 75 -18.64 -2.68 4.94
CA LEU A 75 -17.88 -3.42 5.95
C LEU A 75 -16.81 -4.32 5.32
N GLU A 76 -17.12 -5.00 4.21
CA GLU A 76 -16.17 -5.83 3.46
C GLU A 76 -14.97 -4.99 2.96
N GLN A 77 -15.23 -3.82 2.41
CA GLN A 77 -14.18 -2.93 1.92
C GLN A 77 -13.31 -2.39 3.06
N LEU A 78 -13.91 -2.00 4.19
CA LEU A 78 -13.17 -1.55 5.37
C LEU A 78 -12.27 -2.67 5.94
N GLN A 79 -12.79 -3.90 6.07
CA GLN A 79 -11.99 -5.04 6.52
C GLN A 79 -10.85 -5.36 5.55
N THR A 80 -11.07 -5.17 4.25
CA THR A 80 -10.02 -5.35 3.25
C THR A 80 -8.92 -4.31 3.44
N ILE A 81 -9.27 -3.03 3.62
CA ILE A 81 -8.32 -1.95 3.88
C ILE A 81 -7.51 -2.21 5.17
N ASP A 82 -8.16 -2.68 6.24
CA ASP A 82 -7.49 -2.95 7.52
C ASP A 82 -6.40 -4.04 7.42
N ARG A 83 -6.58 -5.01 6.50
CA ARG A 83 -5.62 -6.09 6.27
C ARG A 83 -4.51 -5.73 5.28
N MET A 84 -4.61 -4.59 4.60
CA MET A 84 -3.62 -4.19 3.60
C MET A 84 -2.37 -3.59 4.27
N PRO A 85 -1.17 -3.87 3.74
CA PRO A 85 0.06 -3.22 4.20
C PRO A 85 0.11 -1.77 3.68
N LEU A 86 -0.68 -0.90 4.30
CA LEU A 86 -0.83 0.50 3.91
C LEU A 86 0.49 1.27 4.07
N THR A 87 0.85 2.03 3.05
CA THR A 87 1.93 3.01 3.10
C THR A 87 1.36 4.42 3.23
N TRP A 88 2.09 5.31 3.90
CA TRP A 88 1.66 6.71 4.05
C TRP A 88 1.44 7.38 2.69
N ASP A 89 2.34 7.17 1.73
CA ASP A 89 2.26 7.80 0.42
C ASP A 89 0.99 7.38 -0.33
N ALA A 90 0.62 6.10 -0.26
CA ALA A 90 -0.60 5.61 -0.87
C ALA A 90 -1.86 6.18 -0.17
N VAL A 91 -1.87 6.22 1.16
CA VAL A 91 -2.98 6.78 1.94
C VAL A 91 -3.15 8.29 1.68
N HIS A 92 -2.04 9.04 1.67
CA HIS A 92 -2.04 10.47 1.52
C HIS A 92 -2.53 10.89 0.13
N GLU A 93 -2.02 10.25 -0.92
CA GLU A 93 -2.37 10.59 -2.30
C GLU A 93 -3.80 10.22 -2.67
N THR A 94 -4.29 9.06 -2.20
CA THR A 94 -5.66 8.62 -2.49
C THR A 94 -6.73 9.36 -1.68
N ALA A 95 -6.32 9.99 -0.58
CA ALA A 95 -7.20 10.62 0.39
C ALA A 95 -8.30 9.67 0.92
N ILE A 96 -8.03 8.36 0.96
CA ILE A 96 -8.94 7.32 1.45
C ILE A 96 -9.41 7.59 2.89
N GLY A 97 -8.54 8.22 3.71
CA GLY A 97 -8.86 8.56 5.09
C GLY A 97 -10.08 9.47 5.26
N LYS A 98 -10.47 10.26 4.25
CA LYS A 98 -11.71 11.05 4.31
C LYS A 98 -12.95 10.16 4.28
N GLU A 99 -12.94 9.12 3.44
CA GLU A 99 -14.12 8.26 3.27
C GLU A 99 -14.23 7.25 4.40
N VAL A 100 -13.11 6.73 4.89
CA VAL A 100 -13.07 5.99 6.15
C VAL A 100 -13.56 6.88 7.31
N GLY A 101 -13.20 8.17 7.29
CA GLY A 101 -13.68 9.17 8.26
C GLY A 101 -15.21 9.37 8.26
N LYS A 102 -15.86 9.25 7.10
CA LYS A 102 -17.33 9.25 7.00
C LYS A 102 -17.90 7.98 7.64
N CYS A 103 -17.31 6.82 7.35
CA CYS A 103 -17.72 5.52 7.91
C CYS A 103 -17.61 5.47 9.44
N ALA A 104 -16.63 6.17 10.03
CA ALA A 104 -16.46 6.22 11.49
C ALA A 104 -17.62 6.90 12.24
N LYS A 105 -18.50 7.62 11.53
CA LYS A 105 -19.72 8.26 12.07
C LYS A 105 -21.00 7.55 11.65
N HIS A 106 -20.91 6.34 11.08
CA HIS A 106 -22.06 5.57 10.64
C HIS A 106 -22.90 5.11 11.84
N ASP A 107 -24.22 4.94 11.62
CA ASP A 107 -25.15 4.46 12.65
C ASP A 107 -24.92 2.98 13.00
N ASN A 108 -24.22 2.24 12.14
CA ASN A 108 -23.90 0.84 12.35
C ASN A 108 -22.59 0.75 13.15
N PRO A 109 -22.62 0.17 14.36
CA PRO A 109 -21.46 0.13 15.24
C PRO A 109 -20.29 -0.67 14.64
N ASP A 110 -20.56 -1.74 13.88
CA ASP A 110 -19.52 -2.58 13.29
C ASP A 110 -18.71 -1.81 12.23
N ILE A 111 -19.41 -1.04 11.40
CA ILE A 111 -18.79 -0.14 10.40
C ILE A 111 -18.01 0.97 11.10
N ALA A 112 -18.62 1.60 12.11
CA ALA A 112 -18.00 2.71 12.83
C ALA A 112 -16.72 2.28 13.55
N ASP A 113 -16.72 1.12 14.22
CA ASP A 113 -15.59 0.64 14.99
C ASP A 113 -14.46 0.13 14.09
N CYS A 114 -14.78 -0.56 12.99
CA CYS A 114 -13.80 -0.93 11.98
C CYS A 114 -13.13 0.32 11.38
N ALA A 115 -13.91 1.33 11.00
CA ALA A 115 -13.38 2.58 10.47
C ALA A 115 -12.49 3.33 11.48
N LYS A 116 -12.86 3.36 12.78
CA LYS A 116 -12.01 3.95 13.84
C LYS A 116 -10.67 3.22 13.98
N ALA A 117 -10.66 1.89 13.89
CA ALA A 117 -9.43 1.11 13.93
C ALA A 117 -8.50 1.47 12.77
N ILE A 118 -9.04 1.55 11.55
CA ILE A 118 -8.29 1.97 10.36
C ILE A 118 -7.75 3.39 10.55
N ILE A 119 -8.57 4.35 11.00
CA ILE A 119 -8.12 5.73 11.27
C ILE A 119 -6.97 5.77 12.26
N ALA A 120 -7.00 4.95 13.32
CA ALA A 120 -5.91 4.85 14.26
C ALA A 120 -4.61 4.37 13.58
N THR A 121 -4.69 3.41 12.67
CA THR A 121 -3.56 2.96 11.84
C THR A 121 -3.08 4.07 10.91
N LEU A 122 -3.97 4.79 10.23
CA LEU A 122 -3.61 5.93 9.37
C LEU A 122 -2.90 7.05 10.16
N HIS A 123 -3.36 7.34 11.38
CA HIS A 123 -2.70 8.30 12.27
C HIS A 123 -1.30 7.84 12.72
N LYS A 124 -1.10 6.54 12.95
CA LYS A 124 0.24 5.99 13.24
C LYS A 124 1.18 6.18 12.05
N LEU A 125 0.72 5.88 10.83
CA LEU A 125 1.49 6.09 9.59
C LEU A 125 1.85 7.57 9.39
N ALA A 126 0.90 8.47 9.63
CA ALA A 126 1.13 9.92 9.55
C ALA A 126 2.21 10.41 10.52
N LYS A 127 2.23 9.86 11.74
CA LYS A 127 3.23 10.20 12.76
C LYS A 127 4.62 9.66 12.42
N GLN A 128 4.71 8.48 11.83
CA GLN A 128 6.00 7.89 11.43
C GLN A 128 6.71 8.72 10.35
N GLN A 129 5.96 9.34 9.45
CA GLN A 129 6.50 10.20 8.39
C GLN A 129 6.77 11.65 8.80
N ARG A 130 6.29 12.05 9.98
CA ARG A 130 6.63 13.34 10.60
C ARG A 130 7.57 13.09 11.78
N PRO A 131 8.87 12.85 11.56
CA PRO A 131 9.82 12.86 12.67
C PRO A 131 9.70 14.23 13.33
N MET A 132 9.19 14.24 14.57
CA MET A 132 9.07 15.46 15.34
C MET A 132 10.50 15.95 15.64
N TRP A 133 11.02 16.85 14.81
CA TRP A 133 11.90 17.89 15.32
C TRP A 133 11.00 18.78 16.17
N VAL A 134 10.73 18.32 17.40
CA VAL A 134 10.22 19.19 18.46
C VAL A 134 11.30 20.25 18.64
N ARG A 135 10.85 21.50 18.52
CA ARG A 135 11.60 22.75 18.62
C ARG A 135 12.71 22.76 19.67
#